data_AF-A0A7V0JB05-F1
#
_entry.id   AF-A0A7V0JB05-F1
#
_cell.length_a   1.000
_cell.length_b   1.000
_cell.length_c   1.000
_cell.angle_alpha   90.00
_cell.angle_beta   90.00
_cell.angle_gamma   90.00
#
_symmetry.space_group_name_H-M   'P 1'
#
loop_
_entity.id
_entity.type
_entity.pdbx_description
1 polymer ?
#
loop_
_entity_poly.entity_id
_entity_poly.type
_entity_poly.pdbx_seq_one_letter_code
_entity_poly.pdbx_strand_id
1 'polypeptide(L)'
;MKREQWNSQLGFLLAAVGSAIGLGNIWRFSYMAYDYGGGAFLIPYIVALLTAGIPLLILEFAVGHERIGSAPLAYAKINRRWEWLGWWAVTFVMFGIVLYYMVIISWCLNYFFLSFSLGWGDDPDSYFFKTFLEVSSGPSEIGDVKFPI
;
A
#
# COMPACT_ATOMS: atom_id res chain seq x y z
N MET A 1 -1.48 32.53 -2.31
CA MET A 1 -0.76 31.54 -1.48
C MET A 1 0.40 31.00 -2.29
N LYS A 2 1.62 31.03 -1.74
CA LYS A 2 2.81 30.45 -2.38
C LYS A 2 2.78 28.93 -2.13
N ARG A 3 2.90 28.10 -3.16
CA ARG A 3 2.96 26.63 -2.99
C ARG A 3 4.36 26.22 -2.55
N GLU A 4 4.43 25.28 -1.63
CA GLU A 4 5.67 24.59 -1.29
C GLU A 4 6.20 23.84 -2.52
N GLN A 5 7.51 23.96 -2.75
CA GLN A 5 8.23 23.29 -3.83
C GLN A 5 9.30 22.38 -3.25
N TRP A 6 9.61 21.31 -3.96
CA TRP A 6 10.71 20.43 -3.60
C TRP A 6 12.04 21.16 -3.76
N ASN A 7 12.89 21.07 -2.73
CA ASN A 7 14.23 21.66 -2.77
C ASN A 7 15.18 20.93 -3.75
N SER A 8 14.90 19.66 -4.10
CA SER A 8 15.70 18.89 -5.05
C SER A 8 14.86 17.90 -5.86
N GLN A 9 15.27 17.66 -7.11
CA GLN A 9 14.67 16.64 -7.98
C GLN A 9 14.87 15.22 -7.43
N LEU A 10 16.03 14.97 -6.81
CA LEU A 10 16.32 13.69 -6.15
C LEU A 10 15.39 13.43 -4.97
N GLY A 11 15.11 14.45 -4.14
CA GLY A 11 14.18 14.32 -3.02
C GLY A 11 12.76 13.97 -3.48
N PHE A 12 12.31 14.61 -4.57
CA PHE A 12 11.03 14.27 -5.20
C PHE A 12 11.01 12.84 -5.73
N LEU A 13 12.07 12.42 -6.45
CA LEU A 13 12.15 11.07 -7.01
C LEU A 13 12.16 10.00 -5.91
N LEU A 14 12.94 10.20 -4.85
CA LEU A 14 12.99 9.26 -3.72
C LEU A 14 11.65 9.14 -3.01
N ALA A 15 10.94 10.25 -2.81
CA ALA A 15 9.59 10.23 -2.22
C ALA A 15 8.60 9.48 -3.13
N ALA A 16 8.66 9.68 -4.44
CA ALA A 16 7.79 8.98 -5.40
C ALA A 16 8.09 7.47 -5.45
N VAL A 17 9.36 7.08 -5.50
CA VAL A 17 9.78 5.67 -5.48
C VAL A 17 9.40 5.01 -4.15
N GLY A 18 9.63 5.68 -3.02
CA GLY A 18 9.23 5.20 -1.70
C GLY A 18 7.72 5.04 -1.55
N SER A 19 6.92 5.89 -2.19
CA SER A 19 5.46 5.75 -2.23
C SER A 19 5.01 4.60 -3.14
N ALA A 20 5.78 4.23 -4.17
CA ALA A 20 5.42 3.17 -5.11
C ALA A 20 5.84 1.78 -4.63
N ILE A 21 6.95 1.67 -3.88
CA ILE A 21 7.45 0.41 -3.34
C ILE A 21 6.83 0.17 -1.96
N GLY A 22 5.92 -0.80 -1.85
CA GLY A 22 5.27 -1.15 -0.59
C GLY A 22 5.28 -2.64 -0.27
N LEU A 23 4.66 -3.02 0.87
CA LEU A 23 4.56 -4.42 1.34
C LEU A 23 3.95 -5.38 0.30
N GLY A 24 3.15 -4.86 -0.64
CA GLY A 24 2.57 -5.67 -1.72
C GLY A 24 3.63 -6.35 -2.59
N ASN A 25 4.80 -5.75 -2.77
CA ASN A 25 5.90 -6.36 -3.52
C ASN A 25 6.57 -7.52 -2.76
N ILE A 26 6.44 -7.55 -1.43
CA ILE A 26 7.05 -8.58 -0.59
C ILE A 26 6.18 -9.84 -0.60
N TRP A 27 4.90 -9.72 -0.25
CA TRP A 27 4.02 -10.90 -0.16
C TRP A 27 3.17 -11.13 -1.40
N ARG A 28 2.53 -10.10 -1.96
CA ARG A 28 1.43 -10.31 -2.93
C ARG A 28 1.99 -10.67 -4.28
N PHE A 29 3.03 -9.95 -4.69
CA PHE A 29 3.75 -10.27 -5.91
C PHE A 29 4.34 -11.69 -5.84
N SER A 30 5.05 -12.02 -4.76
CA SER A 30 5.67 -13.33 -4.57
C SER A 30 4.65 -14.46 -4.57
N TYR A 31 3.54 -14.28 -3.85
CA TYR A 31 2.44 -15.23 -3.78
C TYR A 31 1.78 -15.46 -5.14
N MET A 32 1.44 -14.37 -5.87
CA MET A 32 0.85 -14.51 -7.21
C MET A 32 1.84 -15.10 -8.20
N ALA A 33 3.13 -14.72 -8.14
CA ALA A 33 4.13 -15.33 -8.99
C ALA A 33 4.20 -16.84 -8.75
N TYR A 34 4.21 -17.28 -7.49
CA TYR A 34 4.21 -18.71 -7.15
C TYR A 34 2.96 -19.44 -7.69
N ASP A 35 1.76 -18.93 -7.39
CA ASP A 35 0.49 -19.58 -7.78
C ASP A 35 0.28 -19.61 -9.31
N TYR A 36 0.78 -18.62 -10.04
CA TYR A 36 0.59 -18.49 -11.49
C TYR A 36 1.82 -18.92 -12.31
N GLY A 37 2.54 -19.95 -11.86
CA GLY A 37 3.58 -20.61 -12.66
C GLY A 37 4.98 -20.02 -12.51
N GLY A 38 5.28 -19.42 -11.35
CA GLY A 38 6.58 -18.90 -10.97
C GLY A 38 7.10 -17.85 -11.96
N GLY A 39 8.19 -18.18 -12.65
CA GLY A 39 8.80 -17.30 -13.64
C GLY A 39 7.90 -16.99 -14.85
N ALA A 40 6.94 -17.87 -15.19
CA ALA A 40 6.04 -17.64 -16.32
C ALA A 40 5.11 -16.44 -16.08
N PHE A 41 4.76 -16.16 -14.82
CA PHE A 41 3.95 -15.00 -14.43
C PHE A 41 4.59 -13.65 -14.83
N LEU A 42 5.92 -13.61 -14.98
CA LEU A 42 6.63 -12.38 -15.36
C LEU A 42 6.25 -11.91 -16.77
N ILE A 43 5.88 -12.81 -17.67
CA ILE A 43 5.51 -12.45 -19.05
C ILE A 43 4.25 -11.56 -19.07
N PRO A 44 3.08 -12.01 -18.58
CA PRO A 44 1.89 -11.17 -18.53
C PRO A 44 2.08 -9.96 -17.60
N TYR A 45 2.86 -10.08 -16.52
CA TYR A 45 3.18 -8.96 -15.64
C TYR A 45 3.91 -7.82 -16.38
N ILE A 46 4.96 -8.14 -17.13
CA ILE A 46 5.72 -7.14 -17.91
C ILE A 46 4.86 -6.53 -19.01
N VAL A 47 4.06 -7.35 -19.71
CA VAL A 47 3.13 -6.85 -20.73
C VAL A 47 2.14 -5.85 -20.12
N ALA A 48 1.51 -6.18 -19.00
CA ALA A 48 0.60 -5.28 -18.30
C ALA A 48 1.30 -4.02 -17.78
N LEU A 49 2.54 -4.14 -17.28
CA LEU A 49 3.35 -3.01 -16.84
C LEU A 49 3.63 -2.03 -17.98
N LEU A 50 4.05 -2.53 -19.14
CA LEU A 50 4.40 -1.68 -20.29
C LEU A 50 3.17 -1.06 -20.95
N THR A 51 2.05 -1.79 -21.00
CA THR A 51 0.84 -1.36 -21.73
C THR A 51 -0.15 -0.57 -20.89
N ALA A 52 -0.25 -0.85 -19.60
CA ALA A 52 -1.19 -0.17 -18.70
C ALA A 52 -0.45 0.58 -17.59
N GLY A 53 0.52 -0.04 -16.92
CA GLY A 53 1.20 0.56 -15.77
C GLY A 53 1.92 1.87 -16.10
N ILE A 54 2.89 1.84 -17.02
CA ILE A 54 3.67 3.02 -17.43
C ILE A 54 2.78 4.10 -18.06
N PRO A 55 1.87 3.78 -19.01
CA PRO A 55 1.02 4.81 -19.61
C PRO A 55 0.10 5.51 -18.61
N LEU A 56 -0.51 4.77 -17.67
CA LEU A 56 -1.35 5.36 -16.63
C LEU A 56 -0.53 6.24 -15.67
N LEU A 57 0.68 5.79 -15.30
CA LEU A 57 1.58 6.59 -14.46
C LEU A 57 1.94 7.93 -15.13
N ILE A 58 2.30 7.89 -16.43
CA ILE A 58 2.60 9.11 -17.20
C ILE A 58 1.37 10.01 -17.27
N LEU A 59 0.18 9.45 -17.50
CA LEU A 59 -1.06 10.21 -17.55
C LEU A 59 -1.33 10.94 -16.22
N GLU A 60 -1.21 10.25 -15.09
CA GLU A 60 -1.43 10.84 -13.77
C GLU A 60 -0.41 11.95 -13.47
N PHE A 61 0.86 11.73 -13.79
CA PHE A 61 1.88 12.78 -13.65
C PHE A 61 1.62 13.98 -14.55
N ALA A 62 1.23 13.77 -15.81
CA ALA A 62 0.92 14.83 -16.75
C ALA A 62 -0.27 15.68 -16.26
N VAL A 63 -1.34 15.05 -15.78
CA VAL A 63 -2.51 15.73 -15.21
C VAL A 63 -2.12 16.51 -13.95
N GLY A 64 -1.34 15.92 -13.04
CA GLY A 64 -0.86 16.58 -11.83
C GLY A 64 0.02 17.79 -12.13
N HIS A 65 0.88 17.69 -13.13
CA HIS A 65 1.80 18.74 -13.55
C HIS A 65 1.11 19.89 -14.30
N GLU A 66 0.18 19.58 -15.20
CA GLU A 66 -0.58 20.60 -15.96
C GLU A 66 -1.60 21.31 -15.06
N ARG A 67 -2.38 20.56 -14.29
CA ARG A 67 -3.51 21.11 -13.52
C ARG A 67 -3.09 21.67 -12.17
N ILE A 68 -1.92 21.29 -11.64
CA ILE A 68 -1.32 21.82 -10.40
C ILE A 68 -2.38 21.91 -9.27
N GLY A 69 -2.76 20.75 -8.71
CA GLY A 69 -3.82 20.62 -7.72
C GLY A 69 -3.77 19.27 -6.98
N SER A 70 -4.51 19.13 -5.88
CA SER A 70 -4.80 17.81 -5.28
C SER A 70 -5.68 16.99 -6.22
N ALA A 71 -5.78 15.67 -6.04
CA ALA A 71 -6.54 14.82 -6.95
C ALA A 71 -7.98 15.32 -7.26
N PRO A 72 -8.84 15.69 -6.28
CA PRO A 72 -10.16 16.25 -6.58
C PRO A 72 -10.11 17.57 -7.37
N LEU A 73 -9.19 18.46 -7.00
CA LEU A 73 -9.03 19.76 -7.64
C LEU A 73 -8.48 19.64 -9.07
N ALA A 74 -7.56 18.71 -9.31
CA ALA A 74 -7.00 18.44 -10.64
C ALA A 74 -8.09 17.95 -11.60
N TYR A 75 -8.94 17.02 -11.15
CA TYR A 75 -10.09 16.56 -11.93
C TYR A 75 -11.15 17.66 -12.13
N ALA A 76 -11.43 18.46 -11.09
CA ALA A 76 -12.35 19.60 -11.21
C ALA A 76 -11.89 20.64 -12.25
N LYS A 77 -10.56 20.85 -12.37
CA LYS A 77 -9.95 21.74 -13.37
C LYS A 77 -9.97 21.18 -14.80
N ILE A 78 -10.17 19.88 -14.97
CA ILE A 78 -10.43 19.27 -16.29
C ILE A 78 -11.91 19.46 -16.62
N ASN A 79 -12.78 18.98 -15.74
CA ASN A 79 -14.22 19.16 -15.84
C ASN A 79 -14.83 19.03 -14.44
N ARG A 80 -15.68 19.98 -14.04
CA ARG A 80 -16.33 19.98 -12.73
C ARG A 80 -17.12 18.69 -12.44
N ARG A 81 -17.62 18.02 -13.47
CA ARG A 81 -18.32 16.72 -13.35
C ARG A 81 -17.43 15.57 -12.91
N TRP A 82 -16.10 15.72 -12.97
CA TRP A 82 -15.12 14.67 -12.67
C TRP A 82 -14.51 14.82 -11.27
N GLU A 83 -14.84 15.89 -10.54
CA GLU A 83 -14.32 16.14 -9.19
C GLU A 83 -14.59 14.98 -8.22
N TRP A 84 -15.74 14.31 -8.35
CA TRP A 84 -16.11 13.18 -7.49
C TRP A 84 -15.14 12.00 -7.61
N LEU A 85 -14.50 11.79 -8.78
CA LEU A 85 -13.52 10.72 -8.98
C LEU A 85 -12.29 10.92 -8.09
N GLY A 86 -11.83 12.17 -7.95
CA GLY A 86 -10.72 12.48 -7.07
C GLY A 86 -11.07 12.27 -5.60
N TRP A 87 -12.29 12.63 -5.19
CA TRP A 87 -12.77 12.37 -3.83
C TRP A 87 -12.95 10.87 -3.56
N TRP A 88 -13.43 10.11 -4.54
CA TRP A 88 -13.57 8.67 -4.43
C TRP A 88 -12.24 7.97 -4.14
N ALA A 89 -11.20 8.32 -4.91
CA ALA A 89 -9.86 7.75 -4.72
C ALA A 89 -9.30 8.09 -3.32
N VAL A 90 -9.46 9.32 -2.85
CA VAL A 90 -8.96 9.74 -1.54
C VAL A 90 -9.75 9.08 -0.39
N THR A 91 -11.07 9.09 -0.45
CA THR A 91 -11.93 8.69 0.69
C THR A 91 -12.12 7.19 0.81
N PHE A 92 -12.24 6.46 -0.30
CA PHE A 92 -12.50 5.02 -0.23
C PHE A 92 -11.23 4.20 -0.41
N VAL A 93 -10.41 4.56 -1.40
CA VAL A 93 -9.22 3.77 -1.73
C VAL A 93 -8.10 4.08 -0.73
N MET A 94 -7.65 5.34 -0.64
CA MET A 94 -6.50 5.68 0.19
C MET A 94 -6.79 5.50 1.68
N PHE A 95 -7.95 5.95 2.17
CA PHE A 95 -8.33 5.74 3.57
C PHE A 95 -8.43 4.25 3.93
N GLY A 96 -9.10 3.44 3.10
CA GLY A 96 -9.23 2.01 3.34
C GLY A 96 -7.88 1.31 3.39
N ILE A 97 -6.98 1.66 2.47
CA ILE A 97 -5.60 1.15 2.43
C ILE A 97 -4.87 1.52 3.72
N VAL A 98 -4.89 2.80 4.12
CA VAL A 98 -4.19 3.25 5.32
C VAL A 98 -4.66 2.51 6.58
N LEU A 99 -5.96 2.26 6.74
CA LEU A 99 -6.50 1.58 7.92
C LEU A 99 -5.86 0.21 8.16
N TYR A 100 -5.82 -0.66 7.14
CA TYR A 100 -5.25 -2.00 7.33
C TYR A 100 -3.71 -2.00 7.27
N TYR A 101 -3.11 -1.12 6.48
CA TYR A 101 -1.65 -1.01 6.41
C TYR A 101 -1.06 -0.56 7.75
N MET A 102 -1.74 0.32 8.50
CA MET A 102 -1.29 0.73 9.84
C MET A 102 -1.26 -0.45 10.81
N VAL A 103 -2.23 -1.36 10.73
CA VAL A 103 -2.25 -2.58 11.56
C VAL A 103 -1.07 -3.49 11.21
N ILE A 104 -0.80 -3.69 9.93
CA ILE A 104 0.34 -4.50 9.46
C ILE A 104 1.68 -3.90 9.91
N ILE A 105 1.85 -2.58 9.78
CA ILE A 105 3.06 -1.89 10.24
C ILE A 105 3.22 -2.06 11.76
N SER A 106 2.12 -2.01 12.51
CA SER A 106 2.14 -2.27 13.96
C SER A 106 2.61 -3.70 14.26
N TRP A 107 2.17 -4.71 13.50
CA TRP A 107 2.67 -6.08 13.63
C TRP A 107 4.17 -6.16 13.34
N CYS A 108 4.65 -5.54 12.26
CA CYS A 108 6.08 -5.49 11.94
C CYS A 108 6.90 -4.82 13.05
N LEU A 109 6.39 -3.75 13.66
CA LEU A 109 7.06 -3.06 14.76
C LEU A 109 7.15 -3.93 16.02
N ASN A 110 6.08 -4.67 16.35
CA ASN A 110 6.12 -5.64 17.44
C ASN A 110 7.15 -6.74 17.16
N TYR A 111 7.10 -7.35 15.98
CA TYR A 111 8.05 -8.39 15.57
C TYR A 111 9.49 -7.88 15.53
N PHE A 112 9.72 -6.60 15.23
CA PHE A 112 11.04 -5.98 15.33
C PHE A 112 11.57 -6.03 16.78
N PHE A 113 10.75 -5.69 17.78
CA PHE A 113 11.16 -5.80 19.18
C PHE A 113 11.29 -7.25 19.65
N LEU A 114 10.38 -8.15 19.24
CA LEU A 114 10.51 -9.58 19.52
C LEU A 114 11.76 -10.21 18.89
N SER A 115 12.30 -9.62 17.82
CA SER A 115 13.49 -10.15 17.14
C SER A 115 14.75 -10.12 17.98
N PHE A 116 14.82 -9.27 19.01
CA PHE A 116 15.95 -9.24 19.92
C PHE A 116 16.02 -10.46 20.85
N SER A 117 14.88 -11.10 21.14
CA SER A 117 14.79 -12.28 21.99
C SER A 117 14.40 -13.56 21.25
N LEU A 118 14.08 -13.46 19.96
CA LEU A 118 13.45 -14.54 19.17
C LEU A 118 12.22 -15.10 19.90
N GLY A 119 11.40 -14.22 20.47
CA GLY A 119 10.27 -14.59 21.34
C GLY A 119 9.15 -15.42 20.69
N TRP A 120 9.20 -15.63 19.36
CA TRP A 120 8.28 -16.48 18.61
C TRP A 120 8.61 -17.99 18.67
N GLY A 121 9.79 -18.37 19.17
CA GLY A 121 10.16 -19.77 19.39
C GLY A 121 10.32 -20.61 18.11
N ASP A 122 10.10 -21.93 18.23
CA ASP A 122 10.35 -22.91 17.16
C ASP A 122 9.23 -22.97 16.10
N ASP A 123 8.03 -22.48 16.41
CA ASP A 123 6.88 -22.46 15.50
C ASP A 123 6.27 -21.04 15.39
N PRO A 124 6.82 -20.20 14.48
CA PRO A 124 6.36 -18.83 14.28
C PRO A 124 4.90 -18.74 13.82
N ASP A 125 4.42 -19.72 13.05
CA ASP A 125 3.06 -19.72 12.51
C ASP A 125 2.06 -19.93 13.64
N SER A 126 2.27 -20.94 14.48
CA SER A 126 1.40 -21.16 15.65
C SER A 126 1.49 -19.99 16.63
N TYR A 127 2.67 -19.40 16.83
CA TYR A 127 2.82 -18.22 17.67
C TYR A 127 2.00 -17.03 17.14
N PHE A 128 2.07 -16.75 15.84
CA PHE A 128 1.35 -15.62 15.23
C PHE A 128 -0.16 -15.77 15.37
N PHE A 129 -0.72 -16.93 15.01
CA PHE A 129 -2.19 -17.09 15.00
C PHE A 129 -2.80 -17.33 16.38
N LYS A 130 -2.10 -18.05 17.27
CA LYS A 130 -2.68 -18.43 18.58
C LYS A 130 -2.32 -17.49 19.71
N THR A 131 -1.09 -16.95 19.73
CA THR A 131 -0.58 -16.17 20.86
C THR A 131 -0.56 -14.68 20.54
N PHE A 132 -0.15 -14.31 19.32
CA PHE A 132 -0.03 -12.90 18.95
C PHE A 132 -1.38 -12.30 18.51
N LEU A 133 -2.07 -12.97 17.57
CA LEU A 133 -3.39 -12.52 17.09
C LEU A 133 -4.54 -13.03 17.96
N GLU A 134 -4.36 -14.15 18.65
CA GLU A 134 -5.42 -14.87 19.38
C GLU A 134 -6.71 -15.00 18.54
N VAL A 135 -6.57 -15.52 17.32
CA VAL A 135 -7.68 -15.55 16.33
C VAL A 135 -8.89 -16.30 16.91
N SER A 136 -10.05 -15.63 16.90
CA SER A 136 -11.31 -16.23 17.35
C SER A 136 -11.84 -17.29 16.38
N SER A 137 -12.79 -18.10 16.82
CA SER A 137 -13.30 -19.22 16.02
C SER A 137 -14.09 -18.77 14.77
N GLY A 138 -14.57 -17.53 14.76
CA GLY A 138 -15.25 -16.95 13.61
C GLY A 138 -15.49 -15.45 13.69
N PRO A 139 -15.89 -14.80 12.58
CA PRO A 139 -16.01 -13.35 12.48
C PRO A 139 -17.10 -12.73 13.38
N SER A 140 -18.08 -13.52 13.82
CA SER A 140 -19.14 -13.08 14.73
C SER A 140 -18.70 -13.06 16.19
N GLU A 141 -17.61 -13.73 16.53
CA GLU A 141 -17.04 -13.77 17.87
C GLU A 141 -15.95 -12.71 17.98
N ILE A 142 -16.38 -11.47 18.23
CA ILE A 142 -15.47 -10.36 18.48
C ILE A 142 -14.96 -10.51 19.91
N GLY A 143 -13.68 -10.88 20.06
CA GLY A 143 -12.99 -10.96 21.35
C GLY A 143 -12.67 -9.58 21.95
N ASP A 144 -11.90 -9.58 23.03
CA ASP A 144 -11.46 -8.36 23.70
C ASP A 144 -10.36 -7.61 22.93
N VAL A 145 -10.23 -6.29 23.18
CA VAL A 145 -9.12 -5.50 22.66
C VAL A 145 -7.81 -6.01 23.26
N LYS A 146 -6.91 -6.48 22.39
CA LYS A 146 -5.58 -6.96 22.77
C LYS A 146 -4.58 -5.83 22.60
N PHE A 147 -3.95 -5.45 23.71
CA PHE A 147 -2.80 -4.57 23.67
C PHE A 147 -1.56 -5.39 23.28
N PRO A 148 -0.63 -4.81 22.49
CA PRO A 148 0.62 -5.48 22.17
C PRO A 148 1.36 -5.84 23.47
N ILE A 149 1.89 -7.06 23.49
CA ILE A 149 2.80 -7.59 24.53
C ILE A 149 4.14 -6.85 24.44
#